data_AF-A0A4Y9T6A4-F1
#
_entry.id   AF-A0A4Y9T6A4-F1
#
_cell.length_a   1.000
_cell.length_b   1.000
_cell.length_c   1.000
_cell.angle_alpha   90.00
_cell.angle_beta   90.00
_cell.angle_gamma   90.00
#
_symmetry.space_group_name_H-M   'P 1'
#
loop_
_entity.id
_entity.type
_entity.pdbx_description
1 polymer ?
#
loop_
_entity_poly.entity_id
_entity_poly.type
_entity_poly.pdbx_seq_one_letter_code
_entity_poly.pdbx_strand_id
1 'polypeptide(L)'
;MDKEKVEVKEMIQSLYRFANILPVWDGEVNDDVAAVFGTMIAETRACSNAFGWVPKPPGGRASITWLVRQLGRGVFNSYRSQLSFTCARAVIYKWKSALEMASLGVAMRKLPQWA
;
A
#
# COMPACT_ATOMS: atom_id res chain seq x y z
N MET A 1 16.56 -10.97 5.77
CA MET A 1 15.47 -10.07 5.31
C MET A 1 14.19 -10.87 5.29
N ASP A 2 13.15 -10.42 6.00
CA ASP A 2 11.90 -11.17 6.13
C ASP A 2 11.19 -11.23 4.77
N LYS A 3 10.82 -12.43 4.31
CA LYS A 3 10.19 -12.64 2.98
C LYS A 3 8.94 -11.78 2.80
N GLU A 4 8.15 -11.63 3.85
CA GLU A 4 6.93 -10.82 3.82
C GLU A 4 7.20 -9.32 3.59
N LYS A 5 8.29 -8.78 4.17
CA LYS A 5 8.72 -7.39 3.92
C LYS A 5 9.14 -7.18 2.47
N VAL A 6 9.83 -8.16 1.88
CA VAL A 6 10.18 -8.14 0.46
C VAL A 6 8.92 -8.08 -0.39
N GLU A 7 7.92 -8.92 -0.11
CA GLU A 7 6.66 -8.93 -0.86
C GLU A 7 5.90 -7.59 -0.75
N VAL A 8 5.81 -7.02 0.45
CA VAL A 8 5.19 -5.69 0.63
C VAL A 8 5.95 -4.61 -0.14
N LYS A 9 7.29 -4.62 -0.09
CA LYS A 9 8.12 -3.70 -0.87
C LYS A 9 7.86 -3.86 -2.37
N GLU A 10 7.80 -5.08 -2.89
CA GLU A 10 7.48 -5.35 -4.29
C GLU A 10 6.08 -4.84 -4.69
N MET A 11 5.07 -5.00 -3.81
CA MET A 11 3.72 -4.47 -4.05
C MET A 11 3.72 -2.95 -4.17
N ILE A 12 4.39 -2.25 -3.23
CA ILE A 12 4.53 -0.79 -3.26
C ILE A 12 5.24 -0.34 -4.55
N GLN A 13 6.38 -0.95 -4.86
CA GLN A 13 7.14 -0.59 -6.06
C GLN A 13 6.36 -0.88 -7.35
N SER A 14 5.60 -1.98 -7.38
CA SER A 14 4.72 -2.33 -8.49
C SER A 14 3.62 -1.27 -8.69
N LEU A 15 3.05 -0.74 -7.61
CA LEU A 15 2.09 0.37 -7.66
C LEU A 15 2.72 1.65 -8.24
N TYR A 16 3.92 2.02 -7.79
CA TYR A 16 4.66 3.19 -8.31
C TYR A 16 4.99 3.06 -9.80
N ARG A 17 5.50 1.89 -10.21
CA ARG A 17 5.80 1.58 -11.61
C ARG A 17 4.55 1.62 -12.47
N PHE A 18 3.45 1.03 -12.00
CA PHE A 18 2.17 1.08 -12.69
C PHE A 18 1.69 2.52 -12.89
N ALA A 19 1.81 3.37 -11.87
CA ALA A 19 1.42 4.77 -11.92
C ALA A 19 2.39 5.68 -12.69
N ASN A 20 3.52 5.14 -13.19
CA ASN A 20 4.62 5.88 -13.81
C ASN A 20 5.07 7.09 -12.95
N ILE A 21 5.31 6.84 -11.66
CA ILE A 21 5.82 7.83 -10.71
C ILE A 21 7.27 7.51 -10.38
N LEU A 22 8.13 8.51 -10.56
CA LEU A 22 9.55 8.47 -10.23
C LEU A 22 9.89 9.50 -9.14
N PRO A 23 10.88 9.22 -8.27
CA PRO A 23 11.56 7.93 -8.14
C PRO A 23 10.61 6.85 -7.60
N VAL A 24 10.90 5.58 -7.95
CA VAL A 24 10.20 4.44 -7.33
C VAL A 24 10.61 4.38 -5.87
N TRP A 25 9.64 4.20 -4.98
CA TRP A 25 9.89 4.12 -3.54
C TRP A 25 10.87 2.97 -3.20
N ASP A 26 11.88 3.27 -2.37
CA ASP A 26 12.93 2.31 -1.99
C ASP A 26 13.20 2.24 -0.49
N GLY A 27 12.30 2.78 0.33
CA GLY A 27 12.41 2.72 1.79
C GLY A 27 12.40 1.29 2.38
N GLU A 28 12.63 1.23 3.69
CA GLU A 28 12.53 -0.02 4.45
C GLU A 28 11.09 -0.29 4.90
N VAL A 29 10.66 -1.54 4.81
CA VAL A 29 9.31 -1.94 5.24
C VAL A 29 9.30 -2.25 6.73
N ASN A 30 8.43 -1.55 7.45
CA ASN A 30 8.07 -1.78 8.84
C ASN A 30 6.55 -1.75 9.01
N ASP A 31 6.06 -1.86 10.25
CA ASP A 31 4.62 -1.91 10.53
C ASP A 31 3.88 -0.60 10.18
N ASP A 32 4.55 0.55 10.30
CA ASP A 32 3.96 1.84 9.90
C ASP A 32 3.85 1.96 8.39
N VAL A 33 4.84 1.46 7.64
CA VAL A 33 4.76 1.36 6.16
C VAL A 33 3.60 0.46 5.76
N ALA A 34 3.42 -0.68 6.41
CA ALA A 34 2.29 -1.56 6.16
C ALA A 34 0.94 -0.87 6.44
N ALA A 35 0.85 -0.10 7.52
CA ALA A 35 -0.36 0.64 7.85
C ALA A 35 -0.69 1.69 6.78
N VAL A 36 0.30 2.49 6.35
CA VAL A 36 0.14 3.49 5.29
C VAL A 36 -0.25 2.84 3.98
N PHE A 37 0.49 1.82 3.56
CA PHE A 37 0.22 1.14 2.30
C PHE A 37 -1.15 0.49 2.32
N GLY A 38 -1.57 -0.07 3.45
CA GLY A 38 -2.94 -0.51 3.63
C GLY A 38 -3.94 0.61 3.34
N THR A 39 -3.78 1.78 3.96
CA THR A 39 -4.67 2.93 3.74
C THR A 39 -4.68 3.35 2.27
N MET A 40 -3.54 3.31 1.58
CA MET A 40 -3.48 3.55 0.14
C MET A 40 -4.37 2.57 -0.62
N ILE A 41 -4.29 1.26 -0.33
CA ILE A 41 -5.15 0.24 -0.96
C ILE A 41 -6.63 0.47 -0.66
N ALA A 42 -6.98 0.84 0.57
CA ALA A 42 -8.36 1.18 0.91
C ALA A 42 -8.88 2.38 0.10
N GLU A 43 -8.07 3.44 -0.04
CA GLU A 43 -8.45 4.62 -0.81
C GLU A 43 -8.54 4.37 -2.31
N THR A 44 -7.78 3.42 -2.87
CA THR A 44 -7.94 3.07 -4.28
C THR A 44 -9.35 2.56 -4.61
N ARG A 45 -10.07 2.00 -3.63
CA ARG A 45 -11.47 1.55 -3.81
C ARG A 45 -12.44 2.69 -4.08
N ALA A 46 -12.12 3.91 -3.63
CA ALA A 46 -12.97 5.06 -3.85
C ALA A 46 -12.93 5.54 -5.31
N CYS A 47 -11.87 5.20 -6.05
CA CYS A 47 -11.65 5.65 -7.44
C CYS A 47 -11.34 4.51 -8.43
N SER A 48 -11.48 3.25 -8.01
CA SER A 48 -11.26 2.07 -8.85
C SER A 48 -11.98 0.85 -8.28
N ASN A 49 -12.38 -0.07 -9.17
CA ASN A 49 -12.93 -1.37 -8.78
C ASN A 49 -11.86 -2.33 -8.22
N ALA A 50 -10.58 -2.00 -8.37
CA ALA A 50 -9.49 -2.79 -7.82
C ALA A 50 -9.57 -2.85 -6.28
N PHE A 51 -9.28 -4.03 -5.73
CA PHE A 51 -9.21 -4.28 -4.28
C PHE A 51 -10.51 -4.06 -3.50
N GLY A 52 -11.66 -3.86 -4.15
CA GLY A 52 -12.95 -3.66 -3.49
C GLY A 52 -13.36 -4.80 -2.55
N TRP A 53 -12.94 -6.03 -2.88
CA TRP A 53 -13.22 -7.26 -2.13
C TRP A 53 -12.30 -7.46 -0.92
N VAL A 54 -11.19 -6.73 -0.81
CA VAL A 54 -10.19 -6.96 0.23
C VAL A 54 -10.81 -6.62 1.59
N PRO A 55 -10.78 -7.49 2.60
CA PRO A 55 -11.41 -7.20 3.88
C PRO A 55 -10.71 -6.04 4.59
N LYS A 56 -11.34 -5.47 5.63
CA LYS A 56 -10.66 -4.50 6.51
C LYS A 56 -9.70 -5.24 7.45
N PRO A 57 -8.52 -4.68 7.77
CA PRO A 57 -7.60 -5.29 8.71
C PRO A 57 -8.14 -5.24 10.15
N PRO A 58 -7.79 -6.23 10.99
CA PRO A 58 -8.14 -6.20 12.41
C PRO A 58 -7.63 -4.92 13.07
N GLY A 59 -8.49 -4.22 13.82
CA GLY A 59 -8.13 -2.96 14.48
C GLY A 59 -7.94 -1.75 13.54
N GLY A 60 -8.30 -1.89 12.24
CA GLY A 60 -8.29 -0.79 11.28
C GLY A 60 -6.89 -0.38 10.78
N ARG A 61 -5.85 -1.15 11.11
CA ARG A 61 -4.46 -0.94 10.65
C ARG A 61 -3.91 -2.22 10.01
N ALA A 62 -3.44 -2.12 8.77
CA ALA A 62 -2.85 -3.25 8.08
C ALA A 62 -1.45 -3.56 8.62
N SER A 63 -1.19 -4.81 8.99
CA SER A 63 0.15 -5.32 9.29
C SER A 63 0.82 -5.91 8.04
N ILE A 64 2.13 -6.13 8.10
CA ILE A 64 2.90 -6.79 7.03
C ILE A 64 2.30 -8.17 6.72
N THR A 65 2.13 -9.01 7.76
CA THR A 65 1.55 -10.35 7.66
C THR A 65 0.13 -10.32 7.08
N TRP A 66 -0.66 -9.33 7.47
CA TRP A 66 -2.03 -9.18 6.97
C TRP A 66 -2.04 -8.80 5.48
N LEU A 67 -1.19 -7.86 5.06
CA LEU A 67 -1.07 -7.48 3.65
C LEU A 67 -0.67 -8.67 2.80
N VAL A 68 0.35 -9.44 3.19
CA VAL A 68 0.79 -10.62 2.44
C VAL A 68 -0.31 -11.68 2.40
N ARG A 69 -1.01 -11.91 3.51
CA ARG A 69 -2.10 -12.90 3.56
C ARG A 69 -3.29 -12.53 2.68
N GLN A 70 -3.65 -11.25 2.59
CA GLN A 70 -4.81 -10.79 1.82
C GLN A 70 -4.48 -10.42 0.38
N LEU A 71 -3.29 -9.87 0.13
CA LEU A 71 -2.86 -9.30 -1.13
C LEU A 71 -1.62 -10.01 -1.69
N GLY A 72 -1.33 -11.25 -1.28
CA GLY A 72 -0.14 -11.98 -1.71
C GLY A 72 0.13 -11.81 -3.22
N ARG A 73 1.41 -11.80 -3.62
CA ARG A 73 1.88 -11.26 -4.91
C ARG A 73 1.01 -11.56 -6.15
N GLY A 74 0.50 -12.78 -6.29
CA GLY A 74 -0.37 -13.17 -7.41
C GLY A 74 -1.71 -12.42 -7.43
N VAL A 75 -2.35 -12.32 -6.25
CA VAL A 75 -3.60 -11.60 -6.06
C VAL A 75 -3.41 -10.11 -6.34
N PHE A 76 -2.40 -9.49 -5.74
CA PHE A 76 -2.13 -8.07 -5.97
C PHE A 76 -1.93 -7.75 -7.43
N ASN A 77 -1.10 -8.54 -8.13
CA ASN A 77 -0.83 -8.30 -9.56
C ASN A 77 -2.06 -8.53 -10.45
N SER A 78 -2.93 -9.50 -10.11
CA SER A 78 -4.19 -9.73 -10.82
C SER A 78 -5.10 -8.50 -10.73
N TYR A 79 -5.32 -7.96 -9.53
CA TYR A 79 -6.21 -6.81 -9.33
C TYR A 79 -5.58 -5.48 -9.71
N ARG A 80 -4.24 -5.36 -9.69
CA ARG A 80 -3.52 -4.19 -10.20
C ARG A 80 -3.85 -3.93 -11.68
N SER A 81 -4.13 -4.95 -12.47
CA SER A 81 -4.55 -4.76 -13.88
C SER A 81 -5.90 -4.06 -14.03
N GLN A 82 -6.74 -4.10 -12.99
CA GLN A 82 -8.06 -3.44 -12.92
C GLN A 82 -7.96 -2.05 -12.26
N LEU A 83 -6.77 -1.67 -11.78
CA LEU A 83 -6.56 -0.40 -11.12
C LEU A 83 -6.59 0.73 -12.14
N SER A 84 -7.30 1.82 -11.82
CA SER A 84 -7.24 3.03 -12.64
C SER A 84 -5.88 3.71 -12.49
N PHE A 85 -5.24 4.04 -13.62
CA PHE A 85 -3.96 4.74 -13.64
C PHE A 85 -4.01 6.10 -12.91
N THR A 86 -5.06 6.88 -13.13
CA THR A 86 -5.24 8.20 -12.48
C THR A 86 -5.50 8.05 -10.98
N CYS A 87 -6.25 7.01 -10.58
CA CYS A 87 -6.50 6.68 -9.18
C CYS A 87 -5.20 6.28 -8.46
N ALA A 88 -4.40 5.40 -9.06
CA ALA A 88 -3.10 5.00 -8.52
C ALA A 88 -2.18 6.21 -8.32
N ARG A 89 -2.11 7.11 -9.30
CA ARG A 89 -1.33 8.35 -9.20
C ARG A 89 -1.83 9.24 -8.07
N ALA A 90 -3.13 9.48 -7.98
CA ALA A 90 -3.72 10.33 -6.96
C ALA A 90 -3.42 9.81 -5.54
N VAL A 91 -3.60 8.52 -5.31
CA VAL A 91 -3.29 7.88 -4.02
C VAL A 91 -1.80 7.97 -3.69
N ILE A 92 -0.91 7.68 -4.64
CA ILE A 92 0.54 7.82 -4.40
C ILE A 92 0.89 9.28 -4.07
N TYR A 93 0.41 10.26 -4.82
CA TYR A 93 0.72 11.66 -4.54
C TYR A 93 0.24 12.12 -3.17
N LYS A 94 -0.92 11.62 -2.74
CA LYS A 94 -1.49 11.91 -1.42
C LYS A 94 -0.67 11.29 -0.29
N TRP A 95 -0.16 10.08 -0.47
CA TRP A 95 0.46 9.29 0.61
C TRP A 95 1.98 9.13 0.54
N LYS A 96 2.65 9.56 -0.53
CA LYS A 96 4.11 9.35 -0.71
C LYS A 96 4.94 9.89 0.46
N SER A 97 4.62 11.09 0.97
CA SER A 97 5.37 11.70 2.08
C SER A 97 5.15 10.95 3.38
N ALA A 98 3.91 10.48 3.60
CA ALA A 98 3.55 9.63 4.72
C ALA A 98 4.30 8.29 4.67
N LEU A 99 4.36 7.66 3.49
CA LEU A 99 5.07 6.41 3.26
C LEU A 99 6.58 6.55 3.55
N GLU A 100 7.19 7.68 3.16
CA GLU A 100 8.60 7.93 3.47
C GLU A 100 8.86 8.24 4.94
N MET A 101 7.99 9.02 5.61
CA MET A 101 8.14 9.21 7.05
C MET A 101 8.00 7.89 7.81
N ALA A 102 7.07 7.03 7.39
CA ALA A 102 6.91 5.71 7.96
C ALA A 102 8.15 4.84 7.76
N SER A 103 8.80 4.88 6.59
CA SER A 103 10.02 4.11 6.31
C SER A 103 11.18 4.49 7.23
N LEU A 104 11.24 5.77 7.64
CA LEU A 104 12.23 6.29 8.59
C LEU A 104 11.90 5.98 10.07
N GLY A 105 10.81 5.26 10.34
CA GLY A 105 10.36 4.96 11.71
C GLY A 105 9.76 6.16 12.44
N VAL A 106 9.41 7.23 11.72
CA VAL A 106 8.72 8.38 12.29
C VAL A 106 7.24 8.04 12.39
N ALA A 107 6.80 7.72 13.62
CA ALA A 107 5.42 7.37 13.90
C ALA A 107 4.46 8.49 13.43
N MET A 108 3.57 8.15 12.49
CA MET A 108 2.51 9.07 12.10
C MET A 108 1.46 9.14 13.20
N ARG A 109 1.38 10.30 13.84
CA ARG A 109 0.51 10.58 14.99
C ARG A 109 -0.98 10.36 14.70
N LYS A 110 -1.40 10.41 13.43
CA LYS A 110 -2.77 10.12 12.96
C LYS A 110 -2.75 9.56 11.55
N LEU A 111 -2.64 8.24 11.40
CA LEU A 111 -3.12 7.58 10.19
C LEU A 111 -4.64 7.48 10.28
N PRO A 112 -5.40 7.84 9.23
CA PRO A 112 -6.81 7.52 9.19
C PRO A 112 -6.94 6.00 9.25
N GLN A 113 -7.70 5.52 10.22
CA GLN A 113 -8.10 4.12 10.27
C GLN A 113 -8.86 3.78 8.99
N TRP A 114 -8.72 2.55 8.52
CA TRP A 114 -9.52 2.06 7.39
C TRP A 114 -11.01 2.26 7.70
N ALA A 115 -11.62 3.25 7.02
CA ALA A 115 -13.03 3.58 7.15
C ALA A 115 -13.92 2.51 6.53
#